data_AF-W4GWR2-F1
#
_entry.id   AF-W4GWR2-F1
#
_cell.length_a   1.000
_cell.length_b   1.000
_cell.length_c   1.000
_cell.angle_alpha   90.00
_cell.angle_beta   90.00
_cell.angle_gamma   90.00
#
_symmetry.space_group_name_H-M   'P 1'
#
loop_
_entity.id
_entity.type
_entity.pdbx_description
1 polymer ?
#
loop_
_entity_poly.entity_id
_entity_poly.type
_entity_poly.pdbx_seq_one_letter_code
_entity_poly.pdbx_strand_id
1 'polypeptide(L)'
;MPRHADWERQLTSMERHTIYDTLLERSASGILSRGDFVDAAKDFNCQARTGSRVWYRGRKSILNGDVVADDDEQVAARTVKWKHFITKVMFLAAVARPRFDPHTRRVFDDNIGVWSFVEVVAVKRKSVNRDKGTLVTVPLSVNAEELVDAVQAAFYEMPVATLSKTFITVQKVMEMSIAIHGSNDYKLPHMNKDAKIADLASYNVKCDGTIYESALMHLNCRLEQEAHLEAIVNSQDQDTSGI
;
A
#
# COMPACT_ATOMS: atom_id res chain seq x y z
N MET A 1 10.41 -34.49 -29.40
CA MET A 1 10.91 -33.10 -29.36
C MET A 1 10.14 -32.35 -28.28
N PRO A 2 10.79 -31.74 -27.29
CA PRO A 2 10.08 -31.15 -26.17
C PRO A 2 9.56 -29.76 -26.54
N ARG A 3 8.24 -29.55 -26.42
CA ARG A 3 7.62 -28.22 -26.39
C ARG A 3 7.83 -27.65 -24.99
N HIS A 4 8.84 -26.80 -24.82
CA HIS A 4 9.04 -26.03 -23.59
C HIS A 4 8.18 -24.76 -23.61
N ALA A 5 7.34 -24.65 -22.59
CA ALA A 5 6.85 -23.47 -21.87
C ALA A 5 6.66 -22.14 -22.63
N ASP A 6 5.40 -21.69 -22.74
CA ASP A 6 5.07 -20.32 -23.15
C ASP A 6 3.88 -19.76 -22.34
N TRP A 7 3.89 -19.94 -21.01
CA TRP A 7 2.76 -19.57 -20.14
C TRP A 7 3.00 -18.38 -19.17
N GLU A 8 4.08 -17.61 -19.29
CA GLU A 8 4.37 -16.52 -18.33
C GLU A 8 4.94 -15.22 -18.91
N ARG A 9 4.69 -14.86 -20.17
CA ARG A 9 5.00 -13.48 -20.58
C ARG A 9 3.95 -12.52 -20.02
N GLN A 10 4.25 -11.90 -18.90
CA GLN A 10 3.52 -10.73 -18.42
C GLN A 10 3.90 -9.52 -19.25
N LEU A 11 2.92 -8.79 -19.76
CA LEU A 11 3.17 -7.48 -20.37
C LEU A 11 3.82 -6.57 -19.33
N THR A 12 4.81 -5.79 -19.73
CA THR A 12 5.36 -4.70 -18.92
C THR A 12 4.35 -3.55 -18.81
N SER A 13 4.55 -2.66 -17.84
CA SER A 13 3.71 -1.46 -17.70
C SER A 13 3.76 -0.62 -18.97
N MET A 14 4.95 -0.44 -19.56
CA MET A 14 5.10 0.28 -20.84
C MET A 14 4.31 -0.37 -21.98
N GLU A 15 4.38 -1.69 -22.15
CA GLU A 15 3.63 -2.39 -23.20
C GLU A 15 2.10 -2.26 -23.01
N ARG A 16 1.61 -2.25 -21.76
CA ARG A 16 0.18 -1.99 -21.48
C ARG A 16 -0.23 -0.57 -21.89
N HIS A 17 0.57 0.43 -21.53
CA HIS A 17 0.32 1.81 -21.93
C HIS A 17 0.29 1.95 -23.45
N THR A 18 1.26 1.36 -24.17
CA THR A 18 1.28 1.42 -25.63
C THR A 18 0.07 0.74 -26.27
N ILE A 19 -0.39 -0.39 -25.72
CA ILE A 19 -1.64 -1.04 -26.17
C ILE A 19 -2.84 -0.13 -25.93
N TYR A 20 -2.92 0.53 -24.77
CA TYR A 20 -4.01 1.44 -24.43
C TYR A 20 -4.03 2.66 -25.36
N ASP A 21 -2.89 3.32 -25.58
CA ASP A 21 -2.74 4.50 -26.43
C ASP A 21 -3.09 4.18 -27.88
N THR A 22 -2.60 3.04 -28.40
CA THR A 22 -2.91 2.60 -29.77
C THR A 22 -4.41 2.37 -29.96
N LEU A 23 -5.09 1.84 -28.95
CA LEU A 23 -6.55 1.66 -28.99
C LEU A 23 -7.27 3.00 -28.81
N LEU A 24 -6.72 3.93 -28.04
CA LEU A 24 -7.30 5.25 -27.82
C LEU A 24 -7.29 6.06 -29.12
N GLU A 25 -6.18 6.04 -29.86
CA GLU A 25 -6.04 6.68 -31.17
C GLU A 25 -6.98 6.09 -32.23
N ARG A 26 -7.23 4.77 -32.17
CA ARG A 26 -8.15 4.08 -33.09
C ARG A 26 -9.62 4.23 -32.70
N SER A 27 -9.90 4.70 -31.48
CA SER A 27 -11.25 4.79 -30.98
C SER A 27 -11.93 6.10 -31.38
N ALA A 28 -13.03 6.00 -32.11
CA ALA A 28 -13.94 7.12 -32.32
C ALA A 28 -15.00 7.11 -31.20
N SER A 29 -15.02 8.14 -30.35
CA SER A 29 -16.00 8.29 -29.25
C SER A 29 -16.05 7.11 -28.26
N GLY A 30 -14.93 6.42 -28.04
CA GLY A 30 -14.86 5.26 -27.15
C GLY A 30 -15.39 3.96 -27.76
N ILE A 31 -15.70 3.96 -29.06
CA ILE A 31 -16.10 2.79 -29.85
C ILE A 31 -14.88 2.33 -30.66
N LEU A 32 -14.65 1.02 -30.67
CA LEU A 32 -13.60 0.36 -31.45
C LEU A 32 -14.25 -0.50 -32.53
N SER A 33 -13.63 -0.52 -33.70
CA SER A 33 -14.02 -1.31 -34.85
C SER A 33 -13.70 -2.80 -34.64
N ARG A 34 -14.37 -3.65 -35.43
CA ARG A 34 -14.13 -5.10 -35.40
C ARG A 34 -12.72 -5.38 -35.94
N GLY A 35 -11.79 -5.70 -35.05
CA GLY A 35 -10.41 -6.04 -35.40
C GLY A 35 -9.39 -5.29 -34.57
N ASP A 36 -9.74 -4.12 -34.02
CA ASP A 36 -8.78 -3.22 -33.38
C ASP A 36 -8.03 -3.86 -32.21
N PHE A 37 -8.71 -4.69 -31.41
CA PHE A 37 -8.08 -5.44 -30.32
C PHE A 37 -7.13 -6.53 -30.82
N VAL A 38 -7.42 -7.14 -31.97
CA VAL A 38 -6.55 -8.14 -32.57
C VAL A 38 -5.31 -7.46 -33.11
N ASP A 39 -5.48 -6.33 -33.78
CA ASP A 39 -4.39 -5.58 -34.38
C ASP A 39 -3.48 -4.94 -33.33
N ALA A 40 -4.05 -4.33 -32.28
CA ALA A 40 -3.26 -3.76 -31.18
C ALA A 40 -2.55 -4.82 -30.33
N ALA A 41 -3.13 -6.02 -30.20
CA ALA A 41 -2.53 -7.10 -29.42
C ALA A 41 -1.43 -7.86 -30.17
N LYS A 42 -1.47 -7.83 -31.51
CA LYS A 42 -0.53 -8.54 -32.40
C LYS A 42 0.90 -8.07 -32.23
N ASP A 43 1.11 -6.76 -32.06
CA ASP A 43 2.43 -6.14 -31.96
C ASP A 43 3.17 -6.53 -30.67
N PHE A 44 2.43 -7.00 -29.66
CA PHE A 44 2.96 -7.41 -28.36
C PHE A 44 2.88 -8.92 -28.11
N ASN A 45 2.61 -9.71 -29.16
CA ASN A 45 2.45 -11.16 -29.08
C ASN A 45 1.46 -11.60 -27.98
N CYS A 46 0.36 -10.85 -27.82
CA CYS A 46 -0.65 -11.13 -26.81
C CYS A 46 -2.02 -11.41 -27.44
N GLN A 47 -2.92 -12.01 -26.66
CA GLN A 47 -4.27 -12.30 -27.13
C GLN A 47 -5.12 -11.03 -27.16
N ALA A 48 -6.05 -10.92 -28.11
CA ALA A 48 -7.01 -9.80 -28.16
C ALA A 48 -7.81 -9.61 -26.85
N ARG A 49 -8.02 -10.69 -26.08
CA ARG A 49 -8.60 -10.62 -24.73
C ARG A 49 -7.75 -9.81 -23.75
N THR A 50 -6.43 -9.85 -23.88
CA THR A 50 -5.50 -9.08 -23.07
C THR A 50 -5.58 -7.59 -23.41
N GLY A 51 -5.56 -7.23 -24.70
CA GLY A 51 -5.76 -5.84 -25.14
C GLY A 51 -7.14 -5.29 -24.75
N SER A 52 -8.18 -6.12 -24.80
CA SER A 52 -9.51 -5.72 -24.31
C SER A 52 -9.52 -5.42 -22.80
N ARG A 53 -8.79 -6.17 -21.98
CA ARG A 53 -8.70 -5.91 -20.53
C ARG A 53 -7.98 -4.61 -20.23
N VAL A 54 -6.86 -4.35 -20.90
CA VAL A 54 -6.09 -3.10 -20.80
C VAL A 54 -7.00 -1.90 -21.15
N TRP A 55 -7.73 -1.97 -22.27
CA TRP A 55 -8.68 -0.93 -22.68
C TRP A 55 -9.73 -0.59 -21.62
N TYR A 56 -10.42 -1.61 -21.09
CA TYR A 56 -11.49 -1.36 -20.12
C TYR A 56 -10.97 -0.88 -18.77
N ARG A 57 -9.77 -1.31 -18.36
CA ARG A 57 -9.16 -0.90 -17.11
C ARG A 57 -8.61 0.51 -17.17
N GLY A 58 -7.84 0.85 -18.21
CA GLY A 58 -7.35 2.21 -18.42
C GLY A 58 -8.48 3.24 -18.46
N ARG A 59 -9.59 2.93 -19.17
CA ARG A 59 -10.79 3.79 -19.16
C ARG A 59 -11.39 3.96 -17.77
N LYS A 60 -11.45 2.88 -16.99
CA LYS A 60 -12.02 2.89 -15.64
C LYS A 60 -11.15 3.69 -14.66
N SER A 61 -9.84 3.66 -14.80
CA SER A 61 -8.88 4.47 -14.02
C SER A 61 -9.08 5.96 -14.32
N ILE A 62 -9.12 6.36 -15.60
CA ILE A 62 -9.40 7.75 -15.99
C ILE A 62 -10.78 8.22 -15.48
N LEU A 63 -11.82 7.36 -15.58
CA LEU A 63 -13.16 7.66 -15.04
C LEU A 63 -13.18 7.85 -13.52
N ASN A 64 -12.23 7.25 -12.80
CA ASN A 64 -12.08 7.41 -11.35
C ASN A 64 -11.28 8.67 -10.96
N GLY A 65 -10.76 9.43 -11.95
CA GLY A 65 -10.02 10.67 -11.73
C GLY A 65 -8.49 10.53 -11.75
N ASP A 66 -7.97 9.37 -12.15
CA ASP A 66 -6.52 9.19 -12.30
C ASP A 66 -6.00 9.90 -13.54
N VAL A 67 -4.81 10.52 -13.43
CA VAL A 67 -4.16 11.30 -14.51
C VAL A 67 -3.63 10.39 -15.63
N VAL A 68 -3.33 9.13 -15.31
CA VAL A 68 -2.78 8.14 -16.24
C VAL A 68 -3.61 6.86 -16.14
N ALA A 69 -3.78 6.17 -17.26
CA ALA A 69 -4.38 4.84 -17.32
C ALA A 69 -3.46 3.80 -16.64
N ASP A 70 -3.41 3.81 -15.31
CA ASP A 70 -2.55 2.91 -14.55
C ASP A 70 -3.25 1.54 -14.36
N ASP A 71 -2.66 0.51 -14.96
CA ASP A 71 -3.12 -0.87 -14.91
C ASP A 71 -2.49 -1.67 -13.73
N ASP A 72 -1.58 -1.04 -12.96
CA ASP A 72 -0.74 -1.73 -11.99
C ASP A 72 -1.40 -1.93 -10.61
N GLU A 73 -2.51 -1.25 -10.30
CA GLU A 73 -3.22 -1.49 -9.04
C GLU A 73 -4.09 -2.77 -9.13
N GLN A 74 -3.50 -3.91 -8.76
CA GLN A 74 -4.21 -5.16 -8.52
C GLN A 74 -5.07 -5.06 -7.25
N VAL A 75 -6.19 -4.33 -7.30
CA VAL A 75 -7.24 -4.51 -6.30
C VAL A 75 -7.90 -5.86 -6.59
N ALA A 76 -7.67 -6.85 -5.72
CA ALA A 76 -8.30 -8.16 -5.82
C ALA A 76 -9.84 -8.02 -5.76
N ALA A 77 -10.50 -7.99 -6.92
CA ALA A 77 -11.94 -7.90 -7.02
C ALA A 77 -12.59 -9.21 -6.54
N ARG A 78 -13.02 -9.25 -5.28
CA ARG A 78 -13.86 -10.34 -4.76
C ARG A 78 -15.32 -10.06 -5.11
N THR A 79 -15.90 -10.82 -6.03
CA THR A 79 -17.33 -10.75 -6.34
C THR A 79 -18.13 -11.67 -5.40
N VAL A 80 -18.98 -11.09 -4.55
CA VAL A 80 -19.99 -11.84 -3.80
C VAL A 80 -21.39 -11.47 -4.28
N LYS A 81 -22.36 -12.38 -4.15
CA LYS A 81 -23.73 -12.16 -4.63
C LYS A 81 -24.42 -10.98 -3.92
N TRP A 82 -24.12 -10.75 -2.63
CA TRP A 82 -24.75 -9.74 -1.77
C TRP A 82 -23.74 -9.22 -0.74
N LYS A 83 -23.83 -7.92 -0.39
CA LYS A 83 -22.89 -7.25 0.55
C LYS A 83 -22.84 -7.89 1.95
N HIS A 84 -23.94 -8.50 2.40
CA HIS A 84 -24.01 -9.21 3.69
C HIS A 84 -23.22 -10.53 3.73
N PHE A 85 -22.84 -11.09 2.57
CA PHE A 85 -21.98 -12.28 2.49
C PHE A 85 -20.48 -11.95 2.54
N ILE A 86 -20.11 -10.66 2.55
CA ILE A 86 -18.73 -10.25 2.75
C ILE A 86 -18.37 -10.54 4.21
N THR A 87 -17.41 -11.45 4.41
CA THR A 87 -16.89 -11.77 5.73
C THR A 87 -16.23 -10.53 6.31
N LYS A 88 -16.75 -10.03 7.43
CA LYS A 88 -16.15 -8.92 8.18
C LYS A 88 -15.25 -9.51 9.25
N VAL A 89 -13.97 -9.15 9.20
CA VAL A 89 -12.97 -9.59 10.17
C VAL A 89 -12.43 -8.32 10.84
N MET A 90 -12.38 -8.32 12.16
CA MET A 90 -11.71 -7.28 12.94
C MET A 90 -10.22 -7.61 12.99
N PHE A 91 -9.37 -6.61 12.78
CA PHE A 91 -7.92 -6.77 12.86
C PHE A 91 -7.37 -5.86 13.94
N LEU A 92 -6.55 -6.42 14.83
CA LEU A 92 -5.66 -5.68 15.69
C LEU A 92 -4.33 -5.52 14.96
N ALA A 93 -4.06 -4.32 14.47
CA ALA A 93 -2.74 -3.96 13.99
C ALA A 93 -1.89 -3.54 15.19
N ALA A 94 -1.09 -4.45 15.74
CA ALA A 94 -0.11 -4.10 16.75
C ALA A 94 1.24 -3.86 16.07
N VAL A 95 1.81 -2.68 16.23
CA VAL A 95 3.21 -2.46 15.85
C VAL A 95 4.07 -3.15 16.90
N ALA A 96 4.44 -4.40 16.65
CA ALA A 96 5.30 -5.15 17.55
C ALA A 96 6.71 -4.56 17.54
N ARG A 97 7.31 -4.43 18.71
CA ARG A 97 8.72 -4.11 18.87
C ARG A 97 9.55 -5.38 18.71
N PRO A 98 10.71 -5.32 18.04
CA PRO A 98 11.64 -6.45 17.95
C PRO A 98 12.00 -6.95 19.35
N ARG A 99 11.77 -8.24 19.62
CA ARG A 99 12.20 -8.92 20.84
C ARG A 99 13.16 -10.03 20.46
N PHE A 100 14.28 -10.11 21.17
CA PHE A 100 15.26 -11.18 21.00
C PHE A 100 14.75 -12.48 21.63
N ASP A 101 14.69 -13.55 20.84
CA ASP A 101 14.39 -14.90 21.32
C ASP A 101 15.70 -15.66 21.58
N PRO A 102 16.01 -16.02 22.84
CA PRO A 102 17.24 -16.74 23.20
C PRO A 102 17.38 -18.13 22.56
N HIS A 103 16.27 -18.79 22.21
CA HIS A 103 16.28 -20.15 21.67
C HIS A 103 16.58 -20.17 20.16
N THR A 104 16.16 -19.13 19.43
CA THR A 104 16.37 -19.02 17.98
C THR A 104 17.50 -18.06 17.59
N ARG A 105 18.03 -17.29 18.56
CA ARG A 105 19.11 -16.29 18.37
C ARG A 105 18.81 -15.25 17.28
N ARG A 106 17.53 -14.93 17.05
CA ARG A 106 17.11 -13.90 16.09
C ARG A 106 16.42 -12.75 16.84
N VAL A 107 16.60 -11.54 16.33
CA VAL A 107 16.08 -10.29 16.94
C VAL A 107 14.73 -9.90 16.33
N PHE A 108 14.42 -10.44 15.15
CA PHE A 108 13.22 -10.15 14.37
C PHE A 108 13.09 -11.22 13.26
N ASP A 109 11.85 -11.63 12.97
CA ASP A 109 11.47 -12.60 11.93
C ASP A 109 10.80 -11.93 10.71
N ASP A 110 11.01 -10.61 10.53
CA ASP A 110 10.50 -9.79 9.43
C ASP A 110 8.96 -9.69 9.32
N ASN A 111 8.21 -10.17 10.30
CA ASN A 111 6.74 -10.17 10.26
C ASN A 111 6.14 -8.99 11.04
N ILE A 112 5.77 -7.93 10.33
CA ILE A 112 4.82 -6.92 10.83
C ILE A 112 3.43 -7.55 10.80
N GLY A 113 2.93 -7.97 11.98
CA GLY A 113 1.70 -8.72 12.09
C GLY A 113 0.44 -7.84 12.08
N VAL A 114 -0.54 -8.22 11.26
CA VAL A 114 -1.93 -7.81 11.43
C VAL A 114 -2.66 -9.03 11.99
N TRP A 115 -3.06 -8.98 13.25
CA TRP A 115 -3.73 -10.11 13.90
C TRP A 115 -5.22 -9.97 13.72
N SER A 116 -5.80 -10.87 12.93
CA SER A 116 -7.25 -11.00 12.85
C SER A 116 -7.79 -11.62 14.13
N PHE A 117 -8.88 -11.08 14.67
CA PHE A 117 -9.65 -11.76 15.70
C PHE A 117 -10.40 -12.93 15.06
N VAL A 118 -9.80 -14.11 15.13
CA VAL A 118 -10.33 -15.33 14.54
C VAL A 118 -10.14 -16.53 15.47
N GLU A 119 -11.07 -17.47 15.41
CA GLU A 119 -10.97 -18.76 16.08
C GLU A 119 -10.98 -19.90 15.03
N VAL A 120 -10.30 -21.00 15.33
CA VAL A 120 -10.29 -22.19 14.47
C VAL A 120 -11.34 -23.16 14.99
N VAL A 121 -12.43 -23.33 14.23
CA VAL A 121 -13.58 -24.17 14.64
C VAL A 121 -13.82 -25.26 13.61
N ALA A 122 -14.12 -26.47 14.10
CA ALA A 122 -14.55 -27.58 13.24
C ALA A 122 -15.93 -27.30 12.63
N VAL A 123 -16.02 -27.32 11.30
CA VAL A 123 -17.28 -27.04 10.60
C VAL A 123 -18.33 -28.10 10.95
N LYS A 124 -19.46 -27.62 11.49
CA LYS A 124 -20.55 -28.48 11.99
C LYS A 124 -21.38 -29.13 10.87
N ARG A 125 -21.46 -28.51 9.69
CA ARG A 125 -22.34 -28.91 8.57
C ARG A 125 -21.53 -29.26 7.32
N LYS A 126 -21.90 -30.34 6.64
CA LYS A 126 -21.34 -30.71 5.33
C LYS A 126 -21.80 -29.70 4.28
N SER A 127 -20.89 -29.21 3.45
CA SER A 127 -21.20 -28.39 2.28
C SER A 127 -20.48 -28.94 1.05
N VAL A 128 -20.94 -28.57 -0.16
CA VAL A 128 -20.32 -29.03 -1.42
C VAL A 128 -18.81 -28.72 -1.48
N ASN A 129 -18.37 -27.63 -0.84
CA ASN A 129 -16.98 -27.19 -0.89
C ASN A 129 -16.17 -27.52 0.39
N ARG A 130 -16.78 -28.09 1.45
CA ARG A 130 -16.11 -28.41 2.73
C ARG A 130 -16.81 -29.55 3.47
N ASP A 131 -16.07 -30.59 3.81
CA ASP A 131 -16.55 -31.70 4.63
C ASP A 131 -16.75 -31.31 6.10
N LYS A 132 -17.60 -32.09 6.79
CA LYS A 132 -17.87 -31.90 8.22
C LYS A 132 -16.62 -32.27 9.03
N GLY A 133 -16.24 -31.41 9.98
CA GLY A 133 -15.06 -31.62 10.83
C GLY A 133 -13.80 -30.92 10.34
N THR A 134 -13.78 -30.37 9.11
CA THR A 134 -12.66 -29.55 8.63
C THR A 134 -12.50 -28.31 9.51
N LEU A 135 -11.28 -28.05 10.00
CA LEU A 135 -10.94 -26.86 10.77
C LEU A 135 -11.02 -25.63 9.86
N VAL A 136 -11.85 -24.66 10.24
CA VAL A 136 -12.02 -23.40 9.50
C VAL A 136 -11.86 -22.24 10.45
N THR A 137 -11.12 -21.23 10.00
CA THR A 137 -10.95 -19.96 10.67
C THR A 137 -12.22 -19.11 10.52
N VAL A 138 -12.87 -18.78 11.63
CA VAL A 138 -14.07 -17.92 11.66
C VAL A 138 -13.78 -16.63 12.41
N PRO A 139 -14.36 -15.48 12.00
CA PRO A 139 -14.16 -14.22 12.69
C PRO A 139 -14.76 -14.27 14.10
N LEU A 140 -13.99 -13.82 15.08
CA LEU A 140 -14.44 -13.65 16.45
C LEU A 140 -15.01 -12.24 16.60
N SER A 141 -16.23 -12.14 17.15
CA SER A 141 -16.83 -10.86 17.49
C SER A 141 -16.35 -10.43 18.87
N VAL A 142 -15.32 -9.58 18.92
CA VAL A 142 -14.88 -8.93 20.16
C VAL A 142 -15.69 -7.65 20.41
N ASN A 143 -16.04 -7.40 21.67
CA ASN A 143 -16.68 -6.14 22.06
C ASN A 143 -15.62 -5.06 22.35
N ALA A 144 -16.05 -3.81 22.52
CA ALA A 144 -15.13 -2.69 22.74
C ALA A 144 -14.40 -2.79 24.09
N GLU A 145 -15.05 -3.34 25.11
CA GLU A 145 -14.51 -3.47 26.47
C GLU A 145 -13.37 -4.48 26.53
N GLU A 146 -13.55 -5.67 25.94
CA GLU A 146 -12.53 -6.71 25.80
C GLU A 146 -11.32 -6.20 25.01
N LEU A 147 -11.56 -5.37 23.99
CA LEU A 147 -10.47 -4.73 23.23
C LEU A 147 -9.71 -3.72 24.09
N VAL A 148 -10.41 -2.87 24.83
CA VAL A 148 -9.80 -1.88 25.74
C VAL A 148 -8.99 -2.57 26.83
N ASP A 149 -9.53 -3.61 27.46
CA ASP A 149 -8.86 -4.38 28.50
C ASP A 149 -7.59 -5.04 27.97
N ALA A 150 -7.65 -5.66 26.79
CA ALA A 150 -6.47 -6.26 26.16
C ALA A 150 -5.39 -5.22 25.84
N VAL A 151 -5.78 -4.04 25.34
CA VAL A 151 -4.85 -2.93 25.07
C VAL A 151 -4.24 -2.41 26.39
N GLN A 152 -5.04 -2.27 27.43
CA GLN A 152 -4.60 -1.75 28.71
C GLN A 152 -3.68 -2.73 29.45
N ALA A 153 -3.98 -4.03 29.41
CA ALA A 153 -3.09 -5.08 29.89
C ALA A 153 -1.74 -5.03 29.16
N ALA A 154 -1.75 -4.98 27.83
CA ALA A 154 -0.54 -4.87 27.02
C ALA A 154 0.26 -3.58 27.31
N PHE A 155 -0.44 -2.48 27.63
CA PHE A 155 0.19 -1.22 28.03
C PHE A 155 0.93 -1.36 29.37
N TYR A 156 0.30 -1.94 30.39
CA TYR A 156 0.92 -2.11 31.71
C TYR A 156 2.02 -3.19 31.74
N GLU A 157 1.89 -4.25 30.93
CA GLU A 157 2.93 -5.27 30.79
C GLU A 157 4.19 -4.73 30.10
N MET A 158 4.09 -3.65 29.33
CA MET A 158 5.22 -3.09 28.58
C MET A 158 6.10 -2.18 29.46
N PRO A 159 7.40 -2.47 29.62
CA PRO A 159 8.29 -1.62 30.41
C PRO A 159 8.44 -0.21 29.82
N VAL A 160 8.35 0.82 30.68
CA VAL A 160 8.49 2.24 30.28
C VAL A 160 9.81 2.51 29.55
N ALA A 161 10.91 1.88 29.97
CA ALA A 161 12.21 2.02 29.29
C ALA A 161 12.16 1.58 27.83
N THR A 162 11.35 0.56 27.52
CA THR A 162 11.08 0.14 26.16
C THR A 162 10.38 1.30 25.45
N LEU A 163 9.23 1.78 25.97
CA LEU A 163 8.47 2.92 25.40
C LEU A 163 9.34 4.14 25.08
N SER A 164 10.20 4.52 26.00
CA SER A 164 11.15 5.60 25.80
C SER A 164 12.10 5.34 24.62
N LYS A 165 12.68 4.14 24.51
CA LYS A 165 13.56 3.78 23.37
C LYS A 165 12.85 3.88 22.02
N THR A 166 11.57 3.51 21.91
CA THR A 166 10.86 3.69 20.63
C THR A 166 10.60 5.14 20.33
N PHE A 167 10.20 5.93 21.33
CA PHE A 167 9.93 7.34 21.12
C PHE A 167 11.19 8.05 20.60
N ILE A 168 12.34 7.75 21.20
CA ILE A 168 13.65 8.22 20.74
C ILE A 168 13.95 7.76 19.30
N THR A 169 13.60 6.52 18.91
CA THR A 169 13.72 6.09 17.51
C THR A 169 12.80 6.85 16.58
N VAL A 170 11.54 7.09 16.97
CA VAL A 170 10.59 7.85 16.15
C VAL A 170 11.08 9.27 15.94
N GLN A 171 11.61 9.92 16.98
CA GLN A 171 12.24 11.23 16.85
C GLN A 171 13.41 11.20 15.86
N LYS A 172 14.24 10.15 15.88
CA LYS A 172 15.35 10.00 14.91
C LYS A 172 14.84 9.77 13.50
N VAL A 173 13.78 8.99 13.32
CA VAL A 173 13.11 8.80 12.02
C VAL A 173 12.64 10.14 11.46
N MET A 174 11.99 10.97 12.28
CA MET A 174 11.54 12.31 11.88
C MET A 174 12.73 13.21 11.48
N GLU A 175 13.82 13.20 12.24
CA GLU A 175 15.02 13.96 11.88
C GLU A 175 15.59 13.51 10.52
N MET A 176 15.65 12.19 10.27
CA MET A 176 16.17 11.66 9.01
C MET A 176 15.24 11.95 7.82
N SER A 177 13.92 11.89 8.01
CA SER A 177 12.98 12.24 6.94
C SER A 177 13.06 13.72 6.60
N ILE A 178 13.15 14.61 7.60
CA ILE A 178 13.36 16.05 7.39
C ILE A 178 14.66 16.31 6.64
N ALA A 179 15.74 15.61 6.98
CA ALA A 179 17.04 15.73 6.31
C ALA A 179 17.01 15.37 4.82
N ILE A 180 16.04 14.56 4.39
CA ILE A 180 15.81 14.22 2.98
C ILE A 180 14.49 14.78 2.44
N HIS A 181 14.05 15.92 2.97
CA HIS A 181 12.89 16.68 2.48
C HIS A 181 11.55 15.91 2.48
N GLY A 182 11.36 15.02 3.46
CA GLY A 182 10.12 14.26 3.65
C GLY A 182 10.06 12.91 2.94
N SER A 183 11.14 12.49 2.26
CA SER A 183 11.23 11.15 1.67
C SER A 183 11.37 10.05 2.75
N ASN A 184 11.09 8.80 2.34
CA ASN A 184 11.28 7.59 3.14
C ASN A 184 12.57 6.84 2.82
N ASP A 185 13.38 7.32 1.87
CA ASP A 185 14.64 6.70 1.46
C ASP A 185 15.81 7.13 2.37
N TYR A 186 15.69 6.86 3.66
CA TYR A 186 16.74 7.10 4.65
C TYR A 186 17.20 5.81 5.32
N LYS A 187 18.48 5.75 5.67
CA LYS A 187 19.03 4.69 6.53
C LYS A 187 18.99 5.16 7.98
N LEU A 188 18.31 4.39 8.84
CA LEU A 188 18.22 4.73 10.25
C LEU A 188 19.53 4.34 10.99
N PRO A 189 20.25 5.29 11.61
CA PRO A 189 21.49 4.98 12.31
C PRO A 189 21.22 4.24 13.63
N HIS A 190 22.10 3.29 13.99
CA HIS A 190 22.01 2.58 15.26
C HIS A 190 22.43 3.49 16.42
N MET A 191 21.50 3.83 17.31
CA MET A 191 21.72 4.86 18.32
C MET A 191 22.36 4.38 19.63
N ASN A 192 22.59 3.06 19.81
CA ASN A 192 23.17 2.50 21.03
C ASN A 192 22.50 3.03 22.32
N LYS A 193 21.16 3.11 22.32
CA LYS A 193 20.37 3.83 23.33
C LYS A 193 20.72 3.38 24.76
N ASP A 194 20.84 2.07 24.97
CA ASP A 194 21.19 1.49 26.27
C ASP A 194 22.57 1.86 26.78
N ALA A 195 23.52 2.12 25.88
CA ALA A 195 24.89 2.46 26.25
C ALA A 195 25.11 3.98 26.34
N LYS A 196 24.34 4.78 25.60
CA LYS A 196 24.58 6.22 25.45
C LYS A 196 23.59 7.13 26.18
N ILE A 197 22.44 6.60 26.63
CA ILE A 197 21.36 7.41 27.19
C ILE A 197 21.10 6.96 28.62
N ALA A 198 21.49 7.80 29.59
CA ALA A 198 21.33 7.51 31.01
C ALA A 198 19.86 7.59 31.47
N ASP A 199 19.13 8.60 30.99
CA ASP A 199 17.69 8.75 31.25
C ASP A 199 16.92 8.70 29.93
N LEU A 200 16.38 7.53 29.62
CA LEU A 200 15.59 7.32 28.42
C LEU A 200 14.28 8.13 28.45
N ALA A 201 13.71 8.40 29.63
CA ALA A 201 12.41 9.05 29.73
C ALA A 201 12.47 10.55 29.41
N SER A 202 13.60 11.20 29.67
CA SER A 202 13.79 12.64 29.40
C SER A 202 14.59 12.94 28.13
N TYR A 203 15.20 11.93 27.50
CA TYR A 203 16.04 12.12 26.32
C TYR A 203 15.23 12.49 25.07
N ASN A 204 15.69 13.53 24.38
CA ASN A 204 15.17 13.95 23.08
C ASN A 204 16.29 13.98 22.05
N VAL A 205 16.00 13.48 20.84
CA VAL A 205 16.89 13.61 19.69
C VAL A 205 16.98 15.08 19.29
N LYS A 206 18.19 15.60 19.13
CA LYS A 206 18.41 16.95 18.62
C LYS A 206 18.32 16.95 17.11
N CYS A 207 17.48 17.83 16.56
CA CYS A 207 17.48 18.14 15.14
C CYS A 207 18.50 19.26 14.88
N ASP A 208 19.35 19.07 13.88
CA ASP A 208 20.30 20.10 13.48
C ASP A 208 19.57 21.28 12.81
N GLY A 209 19.96 22.52 13.16
CA GLY A 209 19.32 23.72 12.61
C GLY A 209 19.43 23.81 11.08
N THR A 210 20.55 23.36 10.52
CA THR A 210 20.77 23.36 9.07
C THR A 210 19.85 22.38 8.33
N ILE A 211 19.55 21.23 8.95
CA ILE A 211 18.57 20.26 8.44
C ILE A 211 17.19 20.91 8.36
N TYR A 212 16.79 21.60 9.43
CA TYR A 212 15.50 22.29 9.47
C TYR A 212 15.42 23.41 8.44
N GLU A 213 16.44 24.27 8.35
CA GLU A 213 16.50 25.37 7.39
C GLU A 213 16.44 24.87 5.95
N SER A 214 17.23 23.83 5.62
CA SER A 214 17.22 23.19 4.30
C SER A 214 15.85 22.62 3.95
N ALA A 215 15.20 21.93 4.89
CA ALA A 215 13.85 21.39 4.69
C ALA A 215 12.81 22.50 4.48
N LEU A 216 12.90 23.58 5.25
CA LEU A 216 12.00 24.73 5.14
C LEU A 216 12.15 25.44 3.79
N MET A 217 13.39 25.64 3.33
CA MET A 217 13.65 26.21 2.00
C MET A 217 13.07 25.34 0.88
N HIS A 218 13.27 24.02 0.95
CA HIS A 218 12.71 23.09 -0.03
C HIS A 218 11.17 23.14 -0.05
N LEU A 219 10.54 23.19 1.12
CA LEU A 219 9.08 23.29 1.24
C LEU A 219 8.53 24.59 0.62
N ASN A 220 9.17 25.72 0.91
CA ASN A 220 8.75 27.01 0.35
C ASN A 220 8.88 27.02 -1.18
N CYS A 221 9.98 26.49 -1.72
CA CYS A 221 10.18 26.36 -3.17
C CYS A 221 9.09 25.46 -3.82
N ARG A 222 8.75 24.35 -3.16
CA ARG A 222 7.65 23.46 -3.56
C ARG A 222 6.30 24.19 -3.64
N LEU A 223 5.96 24.97 -2.61
CA LEU A 223 4.70 25.72 -2.55
C LEU A 223 4.62 26.79 -3.64
N GLU A 224 5.73 27.48 -3.92
CA GLU A 224 5.80 28.45 -5.02
C GLU A 224 5.57 27.79 -6.39
N GLN A 225 6.16 26.61 -6.60
CA GLN A 225 5.95 25.83 -7.84
C GLN A 225 4.50 25.38 -8.00
N GLU A 226 3.88 24.90 -6.93
CA GLU A 226 2.45 24.51 -6.93
C GLU A 226 1.56 25.69 -7.28
N ALA A 227 1.76 26.85 -6.63
CA ALA A 227 1.00 28.06 -6.91
C ALA A 227 1.16 28.52 -8.37
N HIS A 228 2.36 28.41 -8.93
CA HIS A 228 2.62 28.72 -10.33
C HIS A 228 1.90 27.73 -11.29
N LEU A 229 1.91 26.43 -10.97
CA LEU A 229 1.20 25.42 -11.76
C LEU A 229 -0.33 25.62 -11.69
N GLU A 230 -0.88 25.91 -10.52
CA GLU A 230 -2.30 26.23 -10.35
C GLU A 230 -2.71 27.46 -11.18
N ALA A 231 -1.86 28.50 -11.22
CA ALA A 231 -2.10 29.67 -12.05
C ALA A 231 -2.13 29.35 -13.55
N ILE A 232 -1.24 28.47 -14.03
CA ILE A 232 -1.24 28.01 -15.42
C ILE A 232 -2.52 27.24 -15.74
N VAL A 233 -2.91 26.27 -14.90
CA VAL A 233 -4.12 25.46 -15.09
C VAL A 233 -5.36 26.36 -15.16
N ASN A 234 -5.51 27.28 -14.20
CA ASN A 234 -6.65 28.19 -14.16
C ASN A 234 -6.70 29.15 -15.37
N SER A 235 -5.56 29.49 -15.97
CA SER A 235 -5.52 30.32 -17.18
C SER A 235 -5.98 29.56 -18.44
N GLN A 236 -5.77 28.25 -18.51
CA GLN A 236 -6.20 27.41 -19.63
C GLN A 236 -7.72 27.15 -19.63
N ASP A 237 -8.36 27.15 -18.45
CA ASP A 237 -9.81 27.02 -18.31
C ASP A 237 -10.58 28.29 -18.72
N GLN A 238 -9.93 29.46 -18.68
CA GLN A 238 -10.55 30.72 -19.15
C GLN A 238 -10.57 30.85 -20.68
N ASP A 239 -9.63 30.22 -21.39
CA ASP A 239 -9.57 30.26 -22.87
C ASP A 239 -10.56 29.28 -23.54
N THR A 240 -11.09 28.30 -22.81
CA THR A 240 -12.05 27.30 -23.35
C THR A 240 -13.51 27.64 -23.09
N SER A 241 -13.80 28.68 -22.30
CA SER A 241 -15.16 29.16 -22.00
C SER A 241 -15.62 30.31 -22.89
N GLY A 242 -14.82 30.68 -23.89
CA GLY A 242 -15.08 31.76 -24.85
C GLY A 242 -15.47 31.34 -26.27
N ILE A 243 -15.82 30.07 -26.53
CA ILE A 243 -16.34 29.58 -27.83
C ILE A 243 -17.75 29.03 -27.67
#